data_AF-A0A1B7L6W5-F1
#
_entry.id   AF-A0A1B7L6W5-F1
#
_cell.length_a   1.000
_cell.length_b   1.000
_cell.length_c   1.000
_cell.angle_alpha   90.00
_cell.angle_beta   90.00
_cell.angle_gamma   90.00
#
_symmetry.space_group_name_H-M   'P 1'
#
loop_
_entity.id
_entity.type
_entity.pdbx_description
1 polymer ?
#
loop_
_entity_poly.entity_id
_entity_poly.type
_entity_poly.pdbx_seq_one_letter_code
_entity_poly.pdbx_strand_id
1 'polypeptide(L)' 'MEWLSKYWWIIVLVFLLGVFINVIKDLMRVDHKKFLANKPDLPPHRDCNDKWDDDDNWPDKKSK' A
#
# COMPACT_ATOMS: atom_id res chain seq x y z
N MET A 1 -19.68 7.95 38.28
CA MET A 1 -19.61 8.83 37.09
C MET A 1 -18.25 9.52 36.95
N GLU A 2 -17.63 10.04 38.02
CA GLU A 2 -16.30 10.69 37.95
C GLU A 2 -15.16 9.82 37.41
N TRP A 3 -15.19 8.51 37.68
CA TRP A 3 -14.14 7.61 37.22
C TRP A 3 -14.13 7.50 35.69
N LEU A 4 -15.30 7.30 35.09
CA LEU A 4 -15.42 7.20 33.64
C LEU A 4 -15.02 8.52 32.96
N SER A 5 -15.42 9.67 33.50
CA SER A 5 -15.03 10.96 32.92
C SER A 5 -13.51 11.23 32.97
N LYS A 6 -12.79 10.70 33.97
CA LYS A 6 -11.32 10.84 34.07
C LYS A 6 -10.53 9.86 33.21
N TYR A 7 -11.06 8.65 32.98
CA TYR A 7 -10.30 7.55 32.38
C TYR A 7 -10.88 6.98 31.08
N TRP A 8 -11.97 7.53 30.53
CA TRP A 8 -12.58 7.04 29.28
C TRP A 8 -11.61 6.96 28.09
N TRP A 9 -10.61 7.85 28.04
CA TRP A 9 -9.58 7.86 27.00
C TRP A 9 -8.76 6.57 26.94
N ILE A 10 -8.64 5.83 28.05
CA ILE A 10 -7.94 4.54 28.11
C ILE A 10 -8.67 3.51 27.24
N ILE A 11 -10.00 3.51 27.27
CA ILE A 11 -10.81 2.61 26.43
C ILE A 11 -10.58 2.92 24.95
N VAL A 12 -10.56 4.20 24.60
CA VAL A 12 -10.30 4.65 23.22
C VAL A 12 -8.90 4.23 22.76
N LEU A 13 -7.87 4.36 23.60
CA LEU A 13 -6.51 3.94 23.25
C LEU A 13 -6.40 2.43 23.07
N VAL A 14 -7.01 1.62 23.94
CA VAL A 14 -7.00 0.16 23.81
C VAL A 14 -7.74 -0.26 22.54
N PHE A 15 -8.87 0.39 22.23
CA PHE A 15 -9.61 0.16 21.00
C PHE A 15 -8.77 0.52 19.76
N LEU A 16 -8.13 1.69 19.75
CA LEU A 16 -7.26 2.12 18.65
C LEU A 16 -6.09 1.15 18.46
N LEU A 17 -5.43 0.72 19.54
CA LEU A 17 -4.35 -0.26 19.47
C LEU A 17 -4.83 -1.57 18.82
N GLY A 18 -6.04 -2.03 19.16
CA GLY A 18 -6.67 -3.20 18.55
C GLY A 18 -6.90 -3.02 17.05
N VAL A 19 -7.40 -1.85 16.62
CA VAL A 19 -7.58 -1.52 15.20
C VAL A 19 -6.23 -1.51 14.47
N PHE A 20 -5.20 -0.87 15.03
CA PHE A 20 -3.86 -0.82 14.43
C PHE A 20 -3.26 -2.22 14.24
N ILE A 21 -3.36 -3.09 15.25
CA ILE A 21 -2.85 -4.47 15.16
C ILE A 21 -3.56 -5.25 14.05
N ASN A 22 -4.87 -5.09 13.91
CA ASN A 22 -5.63 -5.73 12.83
C ASN A 22 -5.21 -5.22 11.45
N VAL A 23 -5.05 -3.90 11.28
CA VAL A 23 -4.58 -3.30 10.02
C VAL A 23 -3.18 -3.79 9.66
N ILE A 24 -2.25 -3.82 10.62
CA ILE A 24 -0.89 -4.33 10.37
C ILE A 24 -0.92 -5.80 9.94
N LYS A 25 -1.71 -6.64 10.61
CA LYS A 25 -1.86 -8.06 10.23
C LYS A 25 -2.39 -8.21 8.81
N ASP A 26 -3.36 -7.39 8.43
CA ASP A 26 -3.96 -7.44 7.09
C ASP A 26 -2.96 -6.96 6.02
N LEU A 27 -2.23 -5.87 6.28
CA LEU A 27 -1.16 -5.40 5.42
C LEU A 27 -0.04 -6.43 5.26
N MET A 28 0.35 -7.14 6.32
CA MET A 28 1.34 -8.20 6.26
C MET A 28 0.87 -9.42 5.46
N ARG A 29 -0.45 -9.59 5.26
CA ARG A 29 -1.01 -10.65 4.43
C ARG A 29 -0.93 -10.32 2.93
N VAL A 30 -0.76 -9.05 2.57
CA VAL A 30 -0.63 -8.60 1.17
C VAL A 30 0.79 -8.87 0.67
N ASP A 31 0.93 -9.87 -0.19
CA ASP A 31 2.20 -10.22 -0.83
C ASP A 31 2.37 -9.47 -2.16
N HIS A 32 3.04 -8.33 -2.09
CA HIS A 32 3.37 -7.49 -3.24
C HIS A 32 4.30 -8.19 -4.23
N LYS A 33 5.20 -9.08 -3.75
CA LYS A 33 6.13 -9.80 -4.62
C LYS A 33 5.38 -10.84 -5.44
N LYS A 34 4.43 -11.55 -4.82
CA LYS A 34 3.55 -12.48 -5.53
C LYS A 34 2.68 -11.78 -6.57
N PHE A 35 2.17 -10.59 -6.28
CA PHE A 35 1.42 -9.78 -7.25
C PHE A 35 2.28 -9.37 -8.44
N LEU A 36 3.53 -8.93 -8.21
CA LEU A 36 4.45 -8.57 -9.29
C LEU A 36 4.88 -9.78 -10.13
N ALA A 37 5.13 -10.93 -9.49
CA ALA A 37 5.52 -12.17 -10.18
C ALA A 37 4.39 -12.77 -11.02
N ASN A 38 3.14 -12.49 -10.68
CA ASN A 38 1.94 -12.95 -11.40
C ASN A 38 1.11 -11.74 -11.85
N LYS A 39 1.76 -10.65 -12.26
CA LYS A 39 1.06 -9.44 -12.67
C LYS A 39 0.19 -9.80 -13.88
N PRO A 40 -1.14 -9.64 -13.80
CA PRO A 40 -1.99 -9.91 -14.95
C PRO A 40 -1.62 -8.93 -16.07
N ASP A 41 -1.65 -9.43 -17.29
CA ASP A 41 -1.47 -8.58 -18.45
C ASP A 41 -2.62 -7.57 -18.49
N LEU A 42 -2.28 -6.29 -18.54
CA LEU A 42 -3.29 -5.24 -18.52
C LEU A 42 -3.90 -5.17 -19.93
N PRO A 43 -5.22 -4.96 -20.08
CA PRO A 43 -5.77 -4.68 -21.39
C PRO A 43 -5.04 -3.46 -21.99
N PRO A 44 -4.84 -3.43 -23.31
CA PRO A 44 -4.14 -2.32 -23.96
C PRO A 44 -4.80 -1.01 -23.55
N HIS A 45 -4.03 -0.12 -22.92
CA HIS A 45 -4.54 1.14 -22.41
C HIS A 45 -5.01 1.98 -23.62
N ARG A 46 -6.16 2.65 -23.52
CA ARG A 46 -6.79 3.33 -24.68
C ARG A 46 -5.91 4.41 -25.31
N ASP A 47 -4.94 4.94 -24.58
CA ASP A 47 -4.01 5.99 -25.02
C ASP A 47 -2.67 5.45 -25.54
N CYS A 48 -2.44 4.13 -25.52
CA CYS A 48 -1.16 3.50 -25.90
C CYS A 48 0.06 4.10 -25.17
N ASN A 49 -0.07 4.52 -23.91
CA ASN A 49 1.06 5.01 -23.11
C ASN A 49 2.15 3.93 -22.86
N ASP A 50 1.79 2.64 -23.03
CA ASP A 50 2.73 1.51 -23.01
C ASP A 50 3.78 1.57 -24.12
N LYS A 51 3.48 2.25 -25.24
CA LYS A 51 4.40 2.45 -26.36
C LYS A 51 5.22 3.73 -26.26
N TRP A 52 4.91 4.62 -25.31
CA TRP A 52 5.68 5.86 -25.13
C TRP A 52 7.06 5.58 -24.53
N ASP A 53 7.23 4.45 -23.83
CA ASP A 53 8.52 3.98 -23.33
C ASP A 53 9.44 3.47 -24.47
N ASP A 54 8.89 3.07 -25.63
CA ASP A 54 9.68 2.59 -26.78
C ASP A 54 10.36 3.73 -27.56
N ASP A 55 9.77 4.93 -27.53
CA ASP A 55 10.31 6.16 -28.15
C ASP A 55 11.16 6.99 -27.17
N ASP A 56 11.29 6.53 -25.92
CA ASP A 56 11.97 7.27 -24.86
C ASP A 56 13.49 7.17 -25.07
N ASN A 57 14.03 8.12 -25.84
CA ASN A 57 15.47 8.31 -26.08
C ASN A 57 16.19 8.86 -24.83
N TRP A 58 15.71 8.51 -23.64
CA TRP A 58 16.33 8.88 -22.39
C TRP A 58 17.73 8.29 -22.38
N PRO A 59 18.78 9.09 -22.12
CA PRO A 59 20.13 8.55 -22.08
C PRO A 59 20.18 7.48 -21.00
N ASP A 60 20.43 6.23 -21.43
CA ASP A 60 20.73 5.11 -20.55
C ASP A 60 21.65 5.62 -19.45
N LYS A 61 21.21 5.54 -18.18
CA LYS A 61 22.11 5.74 -17.04
C LYS A 61 23.06 4.56 -16.91
N LYS A 62 23.75 4.20 -17.99
CA LYS A 62 25.06 3.56 -17.91
C LYS A 62 26.08 4.64 -17.59
N SER A 63 26.00 5.17 -16.37
CA SER A 63 27.10 5.93 -15.79
C SER A 63 27.58 5.23 -14.52
N LYS A 64 28.67 4.48 -14.74
CA LYS A 64 29.66 3.96 -13.79
C LYS A 64 29.43 2.57 -13.19
#